data_AF-A0A0N1GHS9-F1
#
_entry.id   AF-A0A0N1GHS9-F1
#
_cell.length_a   1.000
_cell.length_b   1.000
_cell.length_c   1.000
_cell.angle_alpha   90.00
_cell.angle_beta   90.00
_cell.angle_gamma   90.00
#
_symmetry.space_group_name_H-M   'P 1'
#
loop_
_entity.id
_entity.type
_entity.pdbx_description
1 polymer ?
#
loop_
_entity_poly.entity_id
_entity_poly.type
_entity_poly.pdbx_seq_one_letter_code
_entity_poly.pdbx_strand_id
1 'polypeptide(L)'
;MSATPNDPSTPNTPNTPNTPSTPDASYLVDGLRFAFGTLTVVPVRVTRWDREAARGGMLWAPLVGVAVGAAAALCGVVLLALGAGAPLAAVCSVAVPAALTRGLHLDGLADTADGLGSGKPAEDALQIMKRSDIGPFGVVTLVFVLLGQVAALAQAYGDSWARGALAAVVAATAGRLALTSAAPAPVPAAPAPRAPS
;
A
#
# COMPACT_ATOMS: atom_id res chain seq x y z
N MET A 1 -2.47 -62.81 -40.08
CA MET A 1 -2.39 -63.14 -38.64
C MET A 1 -1.01 -62.73 -38.16
N SER A 2 -0.77 -61.87 -37.19
CA SER A 2 -1.64 -61.04 -36.35
C SER A 2 -0.72 -59.96 -35.76
N ALA A 3 -1.17 -58.70 -35.76
CA ALA A 3 -0.58 -57.66 -34.93
C ALA A 3 -1.25 -57.67 -33.53
N THR A 4 -0.58 -57.05 -32.55
CA THR A 4 -0.95 -56.70 -31.16
C THR A 4 -0.68 -57.75 -30.05
N PRO A 5 -0.51 -57.37 -28.75
CA PRO A 5 -0.37 -56.04 -28.11
C PRO A 5 0.70 -55.90 -26.96
N ASN A 6 1.07 -54.62 -26.67
CA ASN A 6 1.46 -53.94 -25.41
C ASN A 6 2.19 -54.67 -24.26
N ASP A 7 3.25 -54.02 -23.74
CA ASP A 7 3.49 -53.94 -22.28
C ASP A 7 3.85 -52.49 -21.87
N PRO A 8 2.99 -51.81 -21.07
CA PRO A 8 3.21 -50.43 -20.59
C PRO A 8 3.89 -50.33 -19.20
N SER A 9 4.71 -51.29 -18.76
CA SER A 9 5.19 -51.38 -17.37
C SER A 9 6.63 -50.91 -17.07
N THR A 10 7.08 -49.76 -17.60
CA THR A 10 8.25 -49.06 -17.02
C THR A 10 7.80 -47.96 -16.05
N PRO A 11 8.00 -48.11 -14.72
CA PRO A 11 7.60 -47.09 -13.76
C PRO A 11 8.49 -45.86 -13.88
N ASN A 12 7.88 -44.69 -14.13
CA ASN A 12 8.52 -43.40 -13.93
C ASN A 12 8.94 -43.28 -12.45
N THR A 13 10.24 -43.16 -12.18
CA THR A 13 10.76 -42.88 -10.84
C THR A 13 10.16 -41.58 -10.29
N PRO A 14 9.70 -41.55 -9.02
CA PRO A 14 9.17 -40.32 -8.44
C PRO A 14 10.31 -39.32 -8.26
N ASN A 15 10.18 -38.14 -8.86
CA ASN A 15 11.02 -37.00 -8.50
C ASN A 15 10.78 -36.69 -7.01
N THR A 16 11.84 -36.78 -6.21
CA THR A 16 11.84 -36.41 -4.79
C THR A 16 11.40 -34.94 -4.62
N PRO A 17 10.64 -34.60 -3.57
CA PRO A 17 10.30 -33.21 -3.29
C PRO A 17 11.59 -32.46 -2.93
N ASN A 18 11.94 -31.42 -3.69
CA ASN A 18 12.99 -30.50 -3.31
C ASN A 18 12.61 -29.86 -1.97
N THR A 19 13.37 -30.16 -0.92
CA THR A 19 13.34 -29.42 0.36
C THR A 19 13.62 -27.94 0.09
N PRO A 20 12.95 -27.00 0.78
CA PRO A 20 13.21 -25.58 0.58
C PRO A 20 14.64 -25.27 1.03
N SER A 21 15.50 -24.90 0.08
CA SER A 21 16.82 -24.37 0.35
C SER A 21 16.69 -23.10 1.20
N THR A 22 17.57 -22.97 2.19
CA THR A 22 17.82 -21.71 2.93
C THR A 22 17.80 -20.56 1.94
N PRO A 23 17.11 -19.45 2.26
CA PRO A 23 16.78 -18.50 1.24
C PRO A 23 18.10 -17.77 0.87
N ASP A 24 18.46 -17.81 -0.43
CA ASP A 24 19.71 -17.28 -1.00
C ASP A 24 19.75 -15.75 -1.05
N ALA A 25 20.88 -15.08 -0.84
CA ALA A 25 20.96 -13.61 -0.81
C ALA A 25 20.24 -12.86 -1.97
N SER A 26 20.02 -13.51 -3.12
CA SER A 26 19.16 -13.05 -4.22
C SER A 26 17.68 -12.82 -3.84
N TYR A 27 17.04 -13.66 -3.02
CA TYR A 27 15.62 -13.47 -2.63
C TYR A 27 15.43 -12.21 -1.76
N LEU A 28 16.39 -11.89 -0.90
CA LEU A 28 16.34 -10.69 -0.06
C LEU A 28 16.42 -9.43 -0.91
N VAL A 29 17.30 -9.45 -1.91
CA VAL A 29 17.49 -8.31 -2.80
C VAL A 29 16.26 -8.12 -3.69
N ASP A 30 15.61 -9.19 -4.15
CA ASP A 30 14.38 -9.10 -4.93
C ASP A 30 13.18 -8.67 -4.10
N GLY A 31 13.08 -9.10 -2.84
CA GLY A 31 12.08 -8.61 -1.88
C GLY A 31 12.26 -7.12 -1.55
N LEU A 32 13.49 -6.65 -1.39
CA LEU A 32 13.80 -5.23 -1.22
C LEU A 32 13.41 -4.42 -2.46
N ARG A 33 13.75 -4.90 -3.66
CA ARG A 33 13.38 -4.23 -4.92
C ARG A 33 11.86 -4.17 -5.12
N PHE A 34 11.13 -5.21 -4.70
CA PHE A 34 9.68 -5.22 -4.73
C PHE A 34 9.07 -4.21 -3.75
N ALA A 35 9.57 -4.19 -2.51
CA ALA A 35 9.11 -3.25 -1.49
C ALA A 35 9.39 -1.80 -1.92
N PHE A 36 10.59 -1.50 -2.41
CA PHE A 36 10.90 -0.18 -2.94
C PHE A 36 10.12 0.13 -4.22
N GLY A 37 9.89 -0.81 -5.12
CA GLY A 37 9.13 -0.58 -6.36
C GLY A 37 7.63 -0.36 -6.16
N THR A 38 7.06 -0.95 -5.11
CA THR A 38 5.63 -0.79 -4.75
C THR A 38 5.40 0.34 -3.75
N LEU A 39 6.41 0.72 -2.95
CA LEU A 39 6.28 1.70 -1.87
C LEU A 39 7.11 2.98 -2.08
N THR A 40 7.92 3.07 -3.16
CA THR A 40 8.66 4.28 -3.56
C THR A 40 8.66 4.45 -5.09
N VAL A 41 8.93 5.67 -5.56
CA VAL A 41 8.91 6.08 -6.97
C VAL A 41 10.15 5.57 -7.74
N VAL A 42 10.40 4.26 -7.71
CA VAL A 42 11.23 3.59 -8.73
C VAL A 42 10.31 2.62 -9.45
N PRO A 43 10.03 2.80 -10.76
CA PRO A 43 9.12 1.93 -11.49
C PRO A 43 9.78 0.57 -11.70
N VAL A 44 9.68 -0.31 -10.70
CA VAL A 44 10.00 -1.72 -10.85
C VAL A 44 8.73 -2.40 -11.35
N ARG A 45 8.75 -2.85 -12.61
CA ARG A 45 7.72 -3.74 -13.14
C ARG A 45 7.77 -5.03 -12.34
N VAL A 46 6.78 -5.26 -11.48
CA VAL A 46 6.68 -6.53 -10.76
C VAL A 46 5.77 -7.46 -11.53
N THR A 47 6.34 -8.59 -11.93
CA THR A 47 5.76 -9.61 -12.79
C THR A 47 5.09 -10.77 -12.03
N ARG A 48 4.91 -10.70 -10.70
CA ARG A 48 4.25 -11.78 -9.94
C ARG A 48 3.43 -11.28 -8.75
N TRP A 49 2.13 -11.56 -8.79
CA TRP A 49 1.17 -11.37 -7.71
C TRP A 49 0.96 -12.71 -7.02
N ASP A 50 1.58 -12.93 -5.85
CA ASP A 50 1.34 -14.13 -5.05
C ASP A 50 0.86 -13.77 -3.63
N ARG A 51 -0.11 -14.53 -3.12
CA ARG A 51 -0.84 -14.24 -1.86
C ARG A 51 0.07 -14.26 -0.62
N GLU A 52 1.17 -14.99 -0.68
CA GLU A 52 2.18 -15.02 0.39
C GLU A 52 3.03 -13.74 0.42
N ALA A 53 3.33 -13.13 -0.74
CA ALA A 53 4.06 -11.87 -0.82
C ALA A 53 3.22 -10.69 -0.28
N ALA A 54 1.90 -10.70 -0.51
CA ALA A 54 0.97 -9.73 0.08
C ALA A 54 0.92 -9.84 1.61
N ARG A 55 0.98 -11.07 2.14
CA ARG A 55 0.97 -11.33 3.59
C ARG A 55 2.29 -10.96 4.26
N GLY A 56 3.42 -11.24 3.61
CA GLY A 56 4.74 -10.75 4.02
C GLY A 56 4.81 -9.22 4.00
N GLY A 57 4.27 -8.57 2.96
CA GLY A 57 4.24 -7.11 2.84
C GLY A 57 3.47 -6.39 3.95
N MET A 58 2.40 -7.00 4.48
CA MET A 58 1.64 -6.44 5.62
C MET A 58 2.44 -6.39 6.93
N LEU A 59 3.40 -7.30 7.15
CA LEU A 59 4.29 -7.27 8.33
C LEU A 59 5.31 -6.12 8.27
N TRP A 60 5.65 -5.65 7.07
CA TRP A 60 6.57 -4.53 6.87
C TRP A 60 5.86 -3.16 6.81
N ALA A 61 4.53 -3.12 6.80
CA ALA A 61 3.76 -1.88 6.75
C ALA A 61 4.12 -0.87 7.86
N PRO A 62 4.36 -1.28 9.12
CA PRO A 62 4.81 -0.34 10.16
C PRO A 62 6.22 0.19 9.88
N LEU A 63 7.13 -0.66 9.41
CA LEU A 63 8.50 -0.23 9.08
C LEU A 63 8.52 0.77 7.93
N VAL A 64 7.67 0.55 6.93
CA VAL A 64 7.47 1.47 5.81
C VAL A 64 6.88 2.79 6.30
N GLY A 65 5.92 2.73 7.23
CA GLY A 65 5.36 3.92 7.89
C GLY A 65 6.43 4.72 8.63
N VAL A 66 7.32 4.05 9.36
CA VAL A 66 8.46 4.69 10.03
C VAL A 66 9.42 5.30 9.02
N ALA A 67 9.77 4.59 7.94
CA ALA A 67 10.69 5.10 6.91
C ALA A 67 10.13 6.34 6.20
N VAL A 68 8.85 6.30 5.81
CA VAL A 68 8.15 7.42 5.17
C VAL A 68 8.02 8.59 6.14
N GLY A 69 7.67 8.31 7.39
CA GLY A 69 7.58 9.32 8.46
C GLY A 69 8.92 9.96 8.78
N ALA A 70 10.01 9.19 8.76
CA ALA A 70 11.37 9.70 8.96
C ALA A 70 11.80 10.60 7.79
N ALA A 71 11.47 10.23 6.54
CA ALA A 71 11.70 11.09 5.39
C ALA A 71 10.93 12.42 5.49
N ALA A 72 9.65 12.36 5.90
CA ALA A 72 8.82 13.55 6.12
C ALA A 72 9.41 14.44 7.22
N ALA A 73 9.78 13.85 8.36
CA ALA A 73 10.40 14.56 9.48
C ALA A 73 11.73 15.22 9.07
N LEU A 74 12.57 14.50 8.33
CA LEU A 74 13.85 15.02 7.83
C LEU A 74 13.63 16.24 6.93
N CYS A 75 12.71 16.15 5.96
CA CYS A 75 12.40 17.28 5.09
C CYS A 75 11.90 18.50 5.88
N GLY A 76 10.98 18.30 6.83
CA GLY A 76 10.48 19.38 7.68
C GLY A 76 11.58 20.03 8.53
N VAL A 77 12.43 19.22 9.19
CA VAL A 77 13.54 19.72 10.02
C VAL A 77 14.60 20.44 9.18
N VAL A 78 14.93 19.94 7.99
CA VAL A 78 15.86 20.62 7.06
C VAL A 78 15.30 21.98 6.65
N LEU A 79 14.01 22.06 6.34
CA LEU A 79 13.37 23.35 6.01
C LEU A 79 13.45 24.34 7.18
N LEU A 80 13.17 23.88 8.40
CA LEU A 80 13.30 24.71 9.60
C LEU A 80 14.75 25.17 9.82
N ALA A 81 15.72 24.28 9.61
CA ALA A 81 17.14 24.60 9.68
C ALA A 81 17.59 25.63 8.63
N LEU A 82 16.92 25.65 7.47
CA LEU A 82 17.11 26.67 6.42
C LEU A 82 16.39 28.00 6.72
N GLY A 83 15.72 28.12 7.88
CA GLY A 83 15.03 29.34 8.30
C GLY A 83 13.58 29.42 7.85
N ALA A 84 12.98 28.33 7.36
CA ALA A 84 11.55 28.30 7.07
C ALA A 84 10.71 28.39 8.36
N GLY A 85 9.50 28.94 8.24
CA GLY A 85 8.51 28.91 9.32
C GLY A 85 7.87 27.53 9.48
N ALA A 86 7.33 27.26 10.68
CA ALA A 86 6.62 26.02 11.00
C ALA A 86 5.49 25.64 10.02
N PRO A 87 4.69 26.57 9.46
CA PRO A 87 3.68 26.22 8.46
C PRO A 87 4.26 25.63 7.18
N LEU A 88 5.39 26.16 6.70
CA LEU A 88 6.02 25.70 5.47
C LEU A 88 6.66 24.31 5.68
N ALA A 89 7.30 24.11 6.83
CA ALA A 89 7.81 22.80 7.22
C ALA A 89 6.69 21.76 7.33
N ALA A 90 5.54 22.13 7.90
CA ALA A 90 4.38 21.25 8.01
C ALA A 90 3.80 20.83 6.65
N VAL A 91 3.65 21.78 5.71
CA VAL A 91 3.22 21.47 4.33
C VAL A 91 4.19 20.50 3.67
N CYS A 92 5.50 20.72 3.81
CA CYS A 92 6.52 19.82 3.27
C CYS A 92 6.42 18.42 3.89
N SER A 93 6.29 18.32 5.21
CA SER A 93 6.14 17.04 5.92
C SER A 93 4.87 16.28 5.51
N VAL A 94 3.77 16.96 5.18
CA VAL A 94 2.54 16.33 4.64
C VAL A 94 2.70 15.94 3.17
N ALA A 95 3.42 16.73 2.38
CA ALA A 95 3.63 16.48 0.96
C ALA A 95 4.51 15.25 0.69
N VAL A 96 5.51 14.97 1.53
CA VAL A 96 6.41 13.82 1.39
C VAL A 96 5.66 12.48 1.32
N PRO A 97 4.82 12.08 2.29
CA PRO A 97 4.07 10.84 2.22
C PRO A 97 3.06 10.84 1.06
N ALA A 98 2.44 11.98 0.74
CA ALA A 98 1.55 12.08 -0.42
C ALA A 98 2.31 11.77 -1.73
N ALA A 99 3.50 12.33 -1.92
CA ALA A 99 4.33 12.12 -3.09
C ALA A 99 4.90 10.69 -3.16
N LEU A 100 5.45 10.19 -2.04
CA LEU A 100 6.02 8.84 -1.97
C LEU A 100 4.97 7.76 -2.24
N THR A 101 3.71 8.03 -1.92
CA THR A 101 2.60 7.08 -2.12
C THR A 101 1.79 7.36 -3.37
N ARG A 102 2.24 8.30 -4.21
CA ARG A 102 1.55 8.76 -5.44
C ARG A 102 0.10 9.18 -5.21
N GLY A 103 -0.21 9.64 -4.00
CA GLY A 103 -1.57 10.01 -3.62
C GLY A 103 -2.53 8.84 -3.43
N LEU A 104 -2.10 7.57 -3.52
CA LEU A 104 -3.01 6.41 -3.41
C LEU A 104 -3.85 6.40 -2.12
N HIS A 105 -3.32 6.97 -1.04
CA HIS A 105 -4.05 7.09 0.23
C HIS A 105 -5.09 8.20 0.20
N LEU A 106 -4.76 9.29 -0.48
CA LEU A 106 -5.65 10.42 -0.67
C LEU A 106 -6.77 10.05 -1.65
N ASP A 107 -6.44 9.28 -2.68
CA ASP A 107 -7.37 8.72 -3.65
C ASP A 107 -8.39 7.78 -2.96
N GLY A 108 -7.91 6.79 -2.20
CA GLY A 108 -8.80 5.90 -1.45
C GLY A 108 -9.64 6.61 -0.39
N LEU A 109 -9.14 7.68 0.21
CA LEU A 109 -9.91 8.53 1.13
C LEU A 109 -11.01 9.30 0.39
N ALA A 110 -10.69 9.87 -0.77
CA ALA A 110 -11.65 10.57 -1.61
C ALA A 110 -12.75 9.63 -2.12
N ASP A 111 -12.38 8.47 -2.66
CA ASP A 111 -13.30 7.44 -3.13
C ASP A 111 -14.23 6.94 -2.02
N THR A 112 -13.69 6.74 -0.80
CA THR A 112 -14.50 6.32 0.35
C THR A 112 -15.48 7.41 0.75
N ALA A 113 -15.04 8.68 0.76
CA ALA A 113 -15.91 9.81 1.07
C ALA A 113 -16.99 10.03 0.01
N ASP A 114 -16.66 9.88 -1.27
CA ASP A 114 -17.63 9.98 -2.36
C ASP A 114 -18.62 8.81 -2.35
N GLY A 115 -18.14 7.58 -2.07
CA GLY A 115 -18.98 6.39 -1.92
C GLY A 115 -20.00 6.56 -0.80
N LEU A 116 -19.55 6.96 0.40
CA LEU A 116 -20.41 7.18 1.56
C LEU A 116 -21.30 8.42 1.43
N GLY A 117 -20.80 9.49 0.81
CA GLY A 117 -21.49 10.78 0.65
C GLY A 117 -22.50 10.82 -0.50
N SER A 118 -22.40 9.90 -1.47
CA SER A 118 -23.27 9.92 -2.65
C SER A 118 -24.73 9.56 -2.36
N GLY A 119 -25.02 8.74 -1.34
CA GLY A 119 -26.39 8.36 -0.95
C GLY A 119 -27.23 7.70 -2.05
N LYS A 120 -26.61 7.25 -3.16
CA LYS A 120 -27.29 6.70 -4.34
C LYS A 120 -27.47 5.18 -4.26
N PRO A 121 -28.56 4.61 -4.81
CA PRO A 121 -28.69 3.16 -5.04
C PRO A 121 -27.53 2.65 -5.92
N ALA A 122 -27.10 1.39 -5.69
CA ALA A 122 -25.89 0.82 -6.30
C ALA A 122 -25.86 0.89 -7.84
N GLU A 123 -27.03 0.87 -8.49
CA GLU A 123 -27.18 0.92 -9.94
C GLU A 123 -26.76 2.27 -10.57
N ASP A 124 -26.86 3.39 -9.86
CA ASP A 124 -26.48 4.73 -10.35
C ASP A 124 -25.01 5.09 -10.07
N ALA A 125 -24.38 4.41 -9.10
CA ALA A 125 -22.95 4.56 -8.81
C ALA A 125 -22.08 4.09 -10.00
N LEU A 126 -22.54 3.07 -10.75
CA LEU A 126 -21.86 2.54 -11.94
C LEU A 126 -21.80 3.52 -13.12
N GLN A 127 -22.74 4.47 -13.21
CA GLN A 127 -22.72 5.53 -14.24
C GLN A 127 -21.74 6.67 -13.87
N ILE A 128 -21.54 6.91 -12.58
CA ILE A 128 -20.56 7.88 -12.07
C ILE A 128 -19.14 7.33 -12.24
N MET A 129 -18.92 6.02 -12.05
CA MET A 129 -17.64 5.33 -12.29
C MET A 129 -17.12 5.44 -13.74
N LYS A 130 -17.91 5.92 -14.71
CA LYS A 130 -17.45 6.23 -16.07
C LYS A 130 -16.82 7.62 -16.21
N ARG A 131 -16.85 8.46 -15.18
CA ARG A 131 -16.17 9.75 -15.14
C ARG A 131 -14.95 9.64 -14.22
N SER A 132 -13.77 10.01 -14.72
CA SER A 132 -12.54 10.12 -13.92
C SER A 132 -12.53 11.33 -12.97
N ASP A 133 -13.71 11.81 -12.58
CA ASP A 133 -13.87 13.04 -11.82
C ASP A 133 -14.00 12.70 -10.34
N ILE A 134 -13.10 13.24 -9.51
CA ILE A 134 -13.25 13.23 -8.05
C ILE A 134 -14.58 13.91 -7.67
N GLY A 135 -15.35 13.29 -6.80
CA GLY A 135 -16.63 13.84 -6.37
C GLY A 135 -16.45 15.00 -5.38
N PRO A 136 -17.50 15.83 -5.19
CA PRO A 136 -17.44 16.99 -4.31
C PRO A 136 -17.20 16.60 -2.85
N PHE A 137 -17.65 15.42 -2.39
CA PHE A 137 -17.43 14.96 -1.03
C PHE A 137 -15.99 14.48 -0.83
N GLY A 138 -15.39 13.85 -1.83
CA GLY A 138 -13.98 13.48 -1.87
C GLY A 138 -13.09 14.72 -1.78
N VAL A 139 -13.36 15.75 -2.60
CA VAL A 139 -12.63 17.03 -2.56
C VAL A 139 -12.73 17.69 -1.19
N VAL A 140 -13.94 17.84 -0.64
CA VAL A 140 -14.15 18.48 0.67
C VAL A 140 -13.43 17.73 1.78
N THR A 141 -13.50 16.40 1.77
CA THR A 141 -12.80 15.54 2.72
C THR A 141 -11.29 15.73 2.62
N LEU A 142 -10.72 15.72 1.42
CA LEU A 142 -9.29 15.94 1.20
C LEU A 142 -8.83 17.31 1.71
N VAL A 143 -9.59 18.36 1.41
CA VAL A 143 -9.28 19.72 1.88
C VAL A 143 -9.24 19.76 3.41
N PHE A 144 -10.26 19.24 4.09
CA PHE A 144 -10.28 19.25 5.55
C PHE A 144 -9.19 18.40 6.19
N VAL A 145 -8.91 17.22 5.63
CA VAL A 145 -7.86 16.33 6.16
C VAL A 145 -6.48 16.93 5.97
N LEU A 146 -6.15 17.44 4.77
CA LEU A 146 -4.85 18.05 4.51
C LEU A 146 -4.65 19.33 5.34
N LEU A 147 -5.68 20.18 5.45
CA LEU A 147 -5.61 21.37 6.31
C LEU A 147 -5.43 21.00 7.78
N GLY A 148 -6.16 20.00 8.27
CA GLY A 148 -6.02 19.51 9.64
C GLY A 148 -4.62 18.96 9.92
N GLN A 149 -4.07 18.16 9.00
CA GLN A 149 -2.70 17.62 9.11
C GLN A 149 -1.65 18.72 9.14
N VAL A 150 -1.74 19.70 8.23
CA VAL A 150 -0.81 20.83 8.18
C VAL A 150 -0.93 21.69 9.43
N ALA A 151 -2.15 22.00 9.89
CA ALA A 151 -2.36 22.80 11.10
C ALA A 151 -1.79 22.10 12.34
N ALA A 152 -2.05 20.80 12.51
CA ALA A 152 -1.54 20.02 13.64
C ALA A 152 0.00 19.95 13.62
N LEU A 153 0.61 19.69 12.46
CA LEU A 153 2.07 19.66 12.34
C LEU A 153 2.71 21.03 12.52
N ALA A 154 2.08 22.10 12.03
CA ALA A 154 2.59 23.46 12.21
C ALA A 154 2.61 23.85 13.69
N GLN A 155 1.56 23.51 14.44
CA GLN A 155 1.55 23.69 15.90
C GLN A 155 2.65 22.84 16.57
N ALA A 156 2.77 21.57 16.21
CA ALA A 156 3.78 20.68 16.79
C ALA A 156 5.22 21.16 16.53
N TYR A 157 5.53 21.63 15.31
CA TYR A 157 6.83 22.23 14.98
C TYR A 157 7.05 23.58 15.68
N GLY A 158 5.98 24.35 15.91
CA GLY A 158 6.02 25.60 16.67
C GLY A 158 6.37 25.38 18.14
N ASP A 159 5.85 24.32 18.75
CA ASP A 159 6.17 23.93 20.13
C ASP A 159 7.61 23.39 20.25
N SER A 160 7.99 22.43 19.41
CA SER A 160 9.37 21.98 19.29
C SER A 160 9.61 21.18 18.00
N TRP A 161 10.80 21.32 17.44
CA TRP A 161 11.15 20.60 16.21
C TRP A 161 11.10 19.08 16.40
N ALA A 162 11.49 18.60 17.58
CA ALA A 162 11.40 17.19 17.95
C ALA A 162 9.94 16.69 18.03
N ARG A 163 9.01 17.50 18.55
CA ARG A 163 7.58 17.16 18.58
C ARG A 163 7.01 17.07 17.18
N GLY A 164 7.30 18.04 16.31
CA GLY A 164 6.85 17.99 14.92
C GLY A 164 7.41 16.78 14.15
N ALA A 165 8.70 16.47 14.34
CA ALA A 165 9.32 15.28 13.75
C ALA A 165 8.68 13.98 14.25
N LEU A 166 8.48 13.84 15.57
CA LEU A 166 7.82 12.68 16.16
C LEU A 166 6.37 12.55 15.65
N ALA A 167 5.63 13.66 15.60
CA ALA A 167 4.25 13.68 15.11
C ALA A 167 4.16 13.19 13.65
N ALA A 168 5.10 13.59 12.78
CA ALA A 168 5.16 13.12 11.40
C ALA A 168 5.40 11.61 11.32
N VAL A 169 6.33 11.07 12.13
CA VAL A 169 6.61 9.62 12.19
C VAL A 169 5.42 8.83 12.70
N VAL A 170 4.80 9.30 13.79
CA VAL A 170 3.63 8.64 14.39
C VAL A 170 2.46 8.66 13.42
N ALA A 171 2.17 9.79 12.77
CA ALA A 171 1.08 9.88 11.80
C ALA A 171 1.28 8.92 10.61
N ALA A 172 2.48 8.88 10.04
CA ALA A 172 2.79 7.98 8.92
C ALA A 172 2.69 6.50 9.31
N THR A 173 3.14 6.15 10.52
CA THR A 173 3.08 4.78 11.04
C THR A 173 1.65 4.36 11.37
N ALA A 174 0.89 5.23 12.04
CA ALA A 174 -0.51 4.97 12.40
C ALA A 174 -1.39 4.78 11.15
N GLY A 175 -1.19 5.61 10.11
CA GLY A 175 -1.91 5.45 8.84
C GLY A 175 -1.65 4.11 8.15
N ARG A 176 -0.46 3.53 8.31
CA ARG A 176 -0.13 2.20 7.77
C ARG A 176 -0.67 1.05 8.59
N LEU A 177 -0.69 1.20 9.92
CA LEU A 177 -1.32 0.23 10.82
C LEU A 177 -2.83 0.13 10.57
N ALA A 178 -3.51 1.27 10.36
CA ALA A 178 -4.94 1.30 10.06
C ALA A 178 -5.32 0.49 8.81
N LEU A 179 -4.50 0.54 7.77
CA LEU A 179 -4.69 -0.24 6.54
C LEU A 179 -4.54 -1.75 6.80
N THR A 180 -3.53 -2.14 7.58
CA THR A 180 -3.32 -3.55 7.93
C THR A 180 -4.47 -4.11 8.78
N SER A 181 -5.07 -3.30 9.65
CA SER A 181 -6.21 -3.74 10.47
C SER A 181 -7.54 -3.81 9.70
N ALA A 182 -7.67 -3.08 8.60
CA ALA A 182 -8.88 -3.02 7.79
C ALA A 182 -8.94 -4.10 6.68
N ALA A 183 -7.87 -4.87 6.48
CA ALA A 183 -7.87 -5.96 5.51
C ALA A 183 -8.79 -7.12 5.99
N PRO A 184 -9.86 -7.47 5.25
CA PRO A 184 -10.77 -8.53 5.67
C PRO A 184 -10.08 -9.89 5.69
N ALA A 185 -10.55 -10.78 6.58
CA ALA A 185 -10.10 -12.17 6.63
C ALA A 185 -10.32 -12.85 5.25
N PRO A 186 -9.48 -13.82 4.86
CA PRO A 186 -9.57 -14.46 3.55
C PRO A 186 -10.95 -15.09 3.33
N VAL A 187 -11.69 -14.62 2.33
CA VAL A 187 -12.94 -15.27 1.88
C VAL A 187 -12.56 -16.56 1.17
N PRO A 188 -13.11 -17.74 1.54
CA PRO A 188 -12.81 -19.00 0.88
C PRO A 188 -13.14 -18.93 -0.61
N ALA A 189 -12.24 -19.44 -1.45
CA ALA A 189 -12.48 -19.52 -2.89
C ALA A 189 -13.72 -20.39 -3.16
N ALA A 190 -14.64 -19.88 -3.99
CA ALA A 190 -15.82 -20.63 -4.40
C ALA A 190 -15.41 -21.96 -5.08
N PRO A 191 -16.03 -23.10 -4.73
CA PRO A 191 -15.74 -24.38 -5.37
C PRO A 191 -16.00 -24.31 -6.88
N ALA A 192 -15.11 -24.92 -7.68
CA ALA A 192 -15.27 -24.99 -9.13
C ALA A 192 -16.57 -25.73 -9.52
N PRO A 193 -17.28 -25.28 -10.57
CA PRO A 193 -18.47 -25.98 -11.04
C PRO A 193 -18.12 -27.38 -11.54
N ARG A 194 -18.90 -28.39 -11.11
CA ARG A 194 -18.77 -29.78 -11.59
C ARG A 194 -19.07 -29.82 -13.09
N ALA A 195 -18.21 -30.50 -13.85
CA ALA A 195 -18.44 -30.76 -15.27
C ALA A 195 -19.71 -31.63 -15.44
N PRO A 196 -20.56 -31.34 -16.45
CA PRO A 196 -21.72 -32.16 -16.76
C PRO A 196 -21.29 -33.54 -17.29
N SER A 197 -21.94 -34.58 -16.78
CA SER A 197 -21.80 -36.00 -17.17
C SER A 197 -22.47 -36.32 -18.49
#